data_AF-A0A7Y6X6V3-F1
#
_entry.id   AF-A0A7Y6X6V3-F1
#
_cell.length_a   1.000
_cell.length_b   1.000
_cell.length_c   1.000
_cell.angle_alpha   90.00
_cell.angle_beta   90.00
_cell.angle_gamma   90.00
#
_symmetry.space_group_name_H-M   'P 1'
#
loop_
_entity.id
_entity.type
_entity.pdbx_description
1 polymer ?
#
loop_
_entity_poly.entity_id
_entity_poly.type
_entity_poly.pdbx_seq_one_letter_code
_entity_poly.pdbx_strand_id
1 'polypeptide(L)'
;MLFCWRSPLPEDTLRRWAMGHGSVPTDLLRFWSSTGGGEAFETETFLSPAGDPTTGDDIDGITSSYRRAGLPPDWVVFHVGLGLSAFHPIDGRFAWFDKHPGEPTQVFDSFDGWYRGTLRHEYADRYGL
;
A
#
# COMPACT_ATOMS: atom_id res chain seq x y z
N MET A 1 7.39 1.06 -18.58
CA MET A 1 5.90 1.03 -18.66
C MET A 1 5.40 1.74 -17.41
N LEU A 2 4.54 2.75 -17.54
CA LEU A 2 4.24 3.65 -16.40
C LEU A 2 3.33 3.00 -15.35
N PHE A 3 2.40 2.14 -15.78
CA PHE A 3 1.47 1.43 -14.91
C PHE A 3 1.18 0.03 -15.46
N CYS A 4 1.20 -0.97 -14.58
CA CYS A 4 0.81 -2.35 -14.83
C CYS A 4 -0.16 -2.80 -13.73
N TRP A 5 -1.44 -2.58 -13.93
CA TRP A 5 -2.45 -2.96 -12.94
C TRP A 5 -2.84 -4.42 -13.08
N ARG A 6 -3.18 -5.04 -11.94
CA ARG A 6 -3.84 -6.35 -11.94
C ARG A 6 -5.30 -6.19 -12.39
N SER A 7 -6.06 -7.28 -12.26
CA SER A 7 -7.51 -7.21 -12.47
C SER A 7 -8.19 -6.55 -11.25
N PRO A 8 -9.20 -5.70 -11.49
CA PRO A 8 -10.06 -5.16 -10.43
C PRO A 8 -10.54 -6.25 -9.46
N LEU A 9 -10.50 -5.98 -8.16
CA LEU A 9 -10.99 -6.93 -7.16
C LEU A 9 -12.50 -6.77 -6.92
N PRO A 10 -13.27 -7.87 -6.93
CA PRO A 10 -14.69 -7.84 -6.58
C PRO A 10 -14.91 -7.30 -5.18
N GLU A 11 -16.00 -6.55 -5.01
CA GLU A 11 -16.34 -5.93 -3.72
C GLU A 11 -16.45 -6.95 -2.58
N ASP A 12 -17.05 -8.12 -2.83
CA ASP A 12 -17.18 -9.19 -1.83
C ASP A 12 -15.81 -9.77 -1.41
N THR A 13 -14.82 -9.75 -2.29
CA THR A 13 -13.46 -10.17 -1.96
C THR A 13 -12.81 -9.14 -1.05
N LEU A 14 -12.91 -7.85 -1.39
CA LEU A 14 -12.36 -6.76 -0.59
C LEU A 14 -13.03 -6.65 0.78
N ARG A 15 -14.35 -6.78 0.85
CA ARG A 15 -15.10 -6.80 2.12
C ARG A 15 -14.65 -7.94 3.02
N ARG A 16 -14.51 -9.16 2.48
CA ARG A 16 -14.02 -10.32 3.24
C ARG A 16 -12.61 -10.13 3.77
N TRP A 17 -11.71 -9.60 2.94
CA TRP A 17 -10.36 -9.31 3.37
C TRP A 17 -10.32 -8.22 4.45
N ALA A 18 -11.08 -7.13 4.28
CA ALA A 18 -11.13 -6.01 5.22
C ALA A 18 -11.67 -6.41 6.61
N MET A 19 -12.61 -7.36 6.68
CA MET A 19 -13.10 -7.88 7.98
C MET A 19 -11.98 -8.46 8.87
N GLY A 20 -10.90 -8.97 8.27
CA GLY A 20 -9.73 -9.48 9.01
C GLY A 20 -8.68 -8.42 9.35
N HIS A 21 -8.81 -7.21 8.80
CA HIS A 21 -7.75 -6.19 8.77
C HIS A 21 -8.15 -4.86 9.42
N GLY A 22 -9.29 -4.81 10.10
CA GLY A 22 -9.76 -3.63 10.84
C GLY A 22 -10.31 -2.52 9.95
N SER A 23 -10.05 -1.26 10.35
CA SER A 23 -10.49 -0.05 9.64
C SER A 23 -9.62 0.21 8.41
N VAL A 24 -9.84 -0.57 7.36
CA VAL A 24 -9.20 -0.36 6.05
C VAL A 24 -9.74 0.94 5.43
N PRO A 25 -8.87 1.88 5.01
CA PRO A 25 -9.31 3.13 4.38
C PRO A 25 -10.18 2.90 3.14
N THR A 26 -11.32 3.61 3.05
CA THR A 26 -12.31 3.44 1.97
C THR A 26 -11.76 3.81 0.59
N ASP A 27 -10.90 4.81 0.53
CA ASP A 27 -10.18 5.22 -0.68
C ASP A 27 -9.18 4.15 -1.15
N LEU A 28 -8.49 3.48 -0.23
CA LEU A 28 -7.62 2.34 -0.54
C LEU A 28 -8.43 1.13 -1.04
N LEU A 29 -9.59 0.84 -0.44
CA LEU A 29 -10.51 -0.17 -0.97
C LEU A 29 -10.99 0.17 -2.39
N ARG A 30 -11.33 1.44 -2.65
CA ARG A 30 -11.73 1.90 -3.99
C ARG A 30 -10.59 1.80 -5.00
N PHE A 31 -9.36 2.05 -4.58
CA PHE A 31 -8.18 1.84 -5.40
C PHE A 31 -8.10 0.37 -5.83
N TRP A 32 -8.12 -0.58 -4.88
CA TRP A 32 -8.05 -2.00 -5.20
C TRP A 32 -9.28 -2.53 -5.96
N SER A 33 -10.46 -1.96 -5.76
CA SER A 33 -11.64 -2.33 -6.55
C SER A 33 -11.53 -1.90 -8.02
N SER A 34 -10.57 -1.02 -8.35
CA SER A 34 -10.35 -0.51 -9.70
C SER A 34 -9.07 -1.06 -10.33
N THR A 35 -8.07 -1.42 -9.54
CA THR A 35 -6.74 -1.83 -10.03
C THR A 35 -6.33 -3.22 -9.60
N GLY A 36 -6.85 -3.72 -8.47
CA GLY A 36 -6.34 -4.91 -7.79
C GLY A 36 -4.89 -4.82 -7.33
N GLY A 37 -4.32 -3.60 -7.28
CA GLY A 37 -2.89 -3.37 -7.09
C GLY A 37 -2.12 -3.52 -8.40
N GLY A 38 -0.80 -3.65 -8.30
CA GLY A 38 0.08 -3.82 -9.46
C GLY A 38 1.33 -2.97 -9.35
N GLU A 39 1.93 -2.65 -10.48
CA GLU A 39 3.17 -1.87 -10.55
C GLU A 39 2.91 -0.48 -11.11
N ALA A 40 3.62 0.52 -10.59
CA ALA A 40 3.63 1.89 -11.07
C ALA A 40 5.06 2.42 -11.11
N PHE A 41 5.32 3.36 -12.01
CA PHE A 41 6.60 4.09 -12.10
C PHE A 41 7.85 3.20 -12.17
N GLU A 42 7.70 1.98 -12.70
CA GLU A 42 8.75 0.96 -12.89
C GLU A 42 9.27 0.29 -11.61
N THR A 43 9.18 0.94 -10.45
CA THR A 43 9.72 0.42 -9.18
C THR A 43 8.73 0.36 -8.03
N GLU A 44 7.54 0.97 -8.18
CA GLU A 44 6.54 0.99 -7.13
C GLU A 44 5.58 -0.19 -7.29
N THR A 45 5.44 -0.97 -6.23
CA THR A 45 4.52 -2.10 -6.17
C THR A 45 3.42 -1.80 -5.18
N PHE A 46 2.20 -1.71 -5.69
CA PHE A 46 0.97 -1.73 -4.91
C PHE A 46 0.55 -3.18 -4.67
N LEU A 47 0.61 -3.58 -3.40
CA LEU A 47 0.27 -4.94 -2.97
C LEU A 47 -1.23 -5.20 -3.13
N SER A 48 -1.59 -6.46 -3.24
CA SER A 48 -2.97 -6.88 -3.45
C SER A 48 -3.55 -7.59 -2.23
N PRO A 49 -4.77 -7.23 -1.79
CA PRO A 49 -5.55 -8.01 -0.82
C PRO A 49 -5.83 -9.46 -1.24
N ALA A 50 -5.76 -9.73 -2.55
CA ALA A 50 -5.90 -11.07 -3.13
C ALA A 50 -4.61 -11.47 -3.86
N GLY A 51 -3.46 -11.00 -3.38
CA GLY A 51 -2.15 -11.37 -3.91
C GLY A 51 -1.84 -12.86 -3.71
N ASP A 52 -0.94 -13.39 -4.54
CA ASP A 52 -0.45 -14.75 -4.43
C ASP A 52 0.81 -14.76 -3.57
N PRO A 53 0.80 -15.46 -2.41
CA PRO A 53 1.95 -15.56 -1.52
C PRO A 53 3.23 -16.10 -2.18
N THR A 54 3.09 -16.87 -3.26
CA THR A 54 4.23 -17.40 -4.02
C THR A 54 4.90 -16.34 -4.88
N THR A 55 4.20 -15.26 -5.21
CA THR A 55 4.72 -14.14 -6.02
C THR A 55 5.20 -12.97 -5.17
N GLY A 56 4.93 -13.00 -3.85
CA GLY A 56 5.39 -11.98 -2.91
C GLY A 56 4.67 -10.64 -3.07
N ASP A 57 3.46 -10.63 -3.61
CA ASP A 57 2.63 -9.44 -3.76
C ASP A 57 1.44 -9.40 -2.78
N ASP A 58 1.35 -10.39 -1.89
CA ASP A 58 0.33 -10.51 -0.87
C ASP A 58 0.64 -9.60 0.33
N ILE A 59 -0.38 -8.89 0.79
CA ILE A 59 -0.24 -7.93 1.89
C ILE A 59 0.23 -8.61 3.18
N ASP A 60 -0.27 -9.81 3.46
CA ASP A 60 -0.06 -10.49 4.74
C ASP A 60 1.40 -10.98 4.89
N GLY A 61 1.93 -11.61 3.84
CA GLY A 61 3.30 -12.10 3.75
C GLY A 61 4.32 -10.97 3.78
N ILE A 62 4.07 -9.89 3.02
CA ILE A 62 4.94 -8.71 3.03
C ILE A 62 4.89 -7.99 4.37
N THR A 63 3.70 -7.75 4.93
CA THR A 63 3.56 -7.13 6.26
C THR A 63 4.28 -7.96 7.32
N SER A 64 4.13 -9.28 7.31
CA SER A 64 4.82 -10.18 8.25
C SER A 64 6.34 -10.13 8.10
N SER A 65 6.83 -9.98 6.88
CA SER A 65 8.26 -9.84 6.61
C SER A 65 8.82 -8.51 7.12
N TYR A 66 8.11 -7.40 6.90
CA TYR A 66 8.50 -6.09 7.43
C TYR A 66 8.38 -6.00 8.95
N ARG A 67 7.40 -6.67 9.57
CA ARG A 67 7.31 -6.78 11.04
C ARG A 67 8.56 -7.43 11.64
N ARG A 68 9.06 -8.50 11.03
CA ARG A 68 10.33 -9.14 11.43
C ARG A 68 11.53 -8.21 11.28
N ALA A 69 11.45 -7.23 10.38
CA ALA A 69 12.49 -6.24 10.14
C ALA A 69 12.35 -4.97 10.99
N GLY A 70 11.28 -4.82 11.80
CA GLY A 70 11.10 -3.69 12.71
C GLY A 70 9.86 -2.82 12.45
N LEU A 71 8.96 -3.22 11.54
CA LEU A 71 7.71 -2.47 11.32
C LEU A 71 6.85 -2.58 12.60
N PRO A 72 6.31 -1.45 13.11
CA PRO A 72 5.47 -1.51 14.31
C PRO A 72 4.24 -2.40 14.04
N PRO A 73 3.81 -3.19 15.04
CA PRO A 73 2.88 -4.30 14.84
C PRO A 73 1.51 -3.85 14.29
N ASP A 74 1.13 -2.62 14.57
CA ASP A 74 -0.17 -2.05 14.26
C ASP A 74 -0.25 -1.48 12.83
N TRP A 75 0.77 -1.66 11.99
CA TRP A 75 0.76 -1.22 10.60
C TRP A 75 0.61 -2.39 9.63
N VAL A 76 -0.14 -2.17 8.55
CA VAL A 76 -0.35 -3.11 7.45
C VAL A 76 0.15 -2.50 6.15
N VAL A 77 1.10 -3.17 5.50
CA VAL A 77 1.77 -2.67 4.31
C VAL A 77 0.86 -2.78 3.10
N PHE A 78 0.74 -1.71 2.31
CA PHE A 78 0.00 -1.74 1.04
C PHE A 78 0.86 -1.38 -0.17
N HIS A 79 2.07 -0.86 0.06
CA HIS A 79 2.95 -0.38 -1.00
C HIS A 79 4.43 -0.52 -0.62
N VAL A 80 5.25 -0.95 -1.59
CA VAL A 80 6.70 -1.08 -1.50
C VAL A 80 7.36 -0.53 -2.77
N GLY A 81 8.55 0.05 -2.66
CA GLY A 81 9.28 0.61 -3.79
C GLY A 81 10.44 1.48 -3.30
N LEU A 82 10.41 2.77 -3.64
CA LEU A 82 11.36 3.75 -3.10
C LEU A 82 11.38 3.82 -1.57
N GLY A 83 10.24 3.51 -0.97
CA GLY A 83 10.09 3.31 0.45
C GLY A 83 8.98 2.32 0.72
N LEU A 84 8.48 2.37 1.95
CA LEU A 84 7.42 1.50 2.42
C LEU A 84 6.22 2.36 2.80
N SER A 85 5.01 1.92 2.46
CA SER A 85 3.80 2.57 2.94
C SER A 85 2.83 1.58 3.54
N ALA A 86 2.23 1.99 4.64
CA ALA A 86 1.30 1.18 5.42
C ALA A 86 0.08 1.99 5.83
N PHE A 87 -1.02 1.31 6.14
CA PHE A 87 -2.15 1.90 6.82
C PHE A 87 -2.26 1.34 8.24
N HIS A 88 -2.88 2.10 9.12
CA HIS A 88 -3.10 1.72 10.52
C HIS A 88 -4.55 1.26 10.70
N PRO A 89 -4.80 -0.04 10.99
CA PRO A 89 -6.13 -0.62 11.11
C PRO A 89 -7.06 -0.03 12.17
N ILE A 90 -6.55 0.77 13.12
CA ILE A 90 -7.36 1.31 14.20
C ILE A 90 -7.99 2.65 13.79
N ASP A 91 -7.22 3.52 13.16
CA ASP A 91 -7.63 4.90 12.84
C ASP A 91 -7.64 5.22 11.34
N GLY A 92 -7.26 4.26 10.48
CA GLY A 92 -7.30 4.40 9.04
C GLY A 92 -6.26 5.37 8.47
N ARG A 93 -5.27 5.80 9.25
CA ARG A 93 -4.22 6.69 8.76
C ARG A 93 -3.21 5.92 7.91
N PHE A 94 -2.56 6.65 7.01
CA PHE A 94 -1.48 6.15 6.17
C PHE A 94 -0.13 6.62 6.73
N ALA A 95 0.91 5.82 6.55
CA ALA A 95 2.27 6.13 6.92
C ALA A 95 3.23 5.87 5.76
N TRP A 96 4.26 6.71 5.69
CA TRP A 96 5.44 6.51 4.87
C TRP A 96 6.65 6.20 5.75
N PHE A 97 7.45 5.21 5.36
CA PHE A 97 8.71 4.86 6.01
C PHE A 97 9.83 4.92 4.97
N ASP A 98 10.87 5.71 5.24
CA ASP A 98 12.02 5.84 4.34
C ASP A 98 13.00 4.67 4.51
N LYS A 99 13.01 3.76 3.52
CA LYS A 99 13.91 2.60 3.32
C LYS A 99 14.01 1.55 4.42
N HIS A 100 13.72 1.90 5.68
CA HIS A 100 13.85 1.04 6.85
C HIS A 100 12.54 1.07 7.64
N PRO A 101 11.98 -0.10 7.97
CA PRO A 101 10.82 -0.16 8.85
C PRO A 101 11.22 0.25 10.28
N GLY A 102 10.42 1.11 10.90
CA GLY A 102 10.68 1.75 12.19
C GLY A 102 9.56 2.74 12.53
N GLU A 103 9.88 3.94 12.99
CA GLU A 103 8.88 4.99 13.13
C GLU A 103 8.49 5.58 11.74
N PRO A 104 7.21 5.89 11.50
CA PRO A 104 6.79 6.60 10.30
C PRO A 104 7.54 7.92 10.15
N THR A 105 8.09 8.17 8.97
CA THR A 105 8.68 9.47 8.63
C THR A 105 7.59 10.52 8.38
N GLN A 106 6.46 10.10 7.81
CA GLN A 106 5.30 10.94 7.56
C GLN A 106 4.01 10.14 7.78
N VAL A 107 2.95 10.83 8.20
CA VAL A 107 1.61 10.27 8.42
C VAL A 107 0.58 11.13 7.68
N PHE A 108 -0.42 10.48 7.09
CA PHE A 108 -1.44 11.12 6.26
C PHE A 108 -2.84 10.62 6.62
N ASP A 109 -3.84 11.50 6.49
CA ASP A 109 -5.24 11.17 6.78
C ASP A 109 -6.00 10.65 5.55
N SER A 110 -5.36 10.60 4.37
CA SER A 110 -5.99 10.13 3.13
C SER A 110 -4.97 9.56 2.14
N PHE A 111 -5.45 8.71 1.24
CA PHE A 111 -4.65 8.12 0.17
C PHE A 111 -4.17 9.17 -0.84
N ASP A 112 -4.97 10.19 -1.17
CA ASP A 112 -4.52 11.31 -2.03
C ASP A 112 -3.44 12.15 -1.34
N GLY A 113 -3.58 12.42 -0.04
CA GLY A 113 -2.55 13.10 0.74
C GLY A 113 -1.23 12.32 0.76
N TRP A 114 -1.31 11.01 0.98
CA TRP A 114 -0.16 10.11 0.88
C TRP A 114 0.47 10.16 -0.51
N TYR A 115 -0.31 9.98 -1.59
CA TYR A 115 0.21 9.96 -2.97
C TYR A 115 0.92 11.26 -3.33
N ARG A 116 0.34 12.41 -2.95
CA ARG A 116 0.92 13.73 -3.20
C ARG A 116 2.20 13.98 -2.43
N GLY A 117 2.23 13.58 -1.16
CA GLY A 117 3.38 13.77 -0.27
C GLY A 117 4.52 12.78 -0.48
N THR A 118 4.30 11.72 -1.26
CA THR A 118 5.28 10.64 -1.49
C THR A 118 5.55 10.49 -2.99
N LEU A 119 4.87 9.56 -3.65
CA LEU A 119 5.15 9.15 -5.02
C LEU A 119 5.05 10.30 -6.01
N ARG A 120 4.00 11.14 -5.92
CA ARG A 120 3.86 12.26 -6.85
C ARG A 120 5.01 13.24 -6.71
N HIS A 121 5.46 13.52 -5.49
CA HIS A 121 6.57 14.46 -5.29
C HIS A 121 7.84 13.97 -5.99
N GLU A 122 8.16 12.69 -5.88
CA GLU A 122 9.32 12.10 -6.53
C GLU A 122 9.17 11.99 -8.06
N TYR A 123 8.00 11.54 -8.52
CA TYR A 123 7.78 11.20 -9.92
C TYR A 123 7.25 12.36 -10.77
N ALA A 124 6.82 13.46 -10.16
CA ALA A 124 6.42 14.68 -10.85
C ALA A 124 7.55 15.21 -11.74
N ASP A 125 8.77 15.28 -11.22
CA ASP A 125 9.92 15.78 -11.98
C ASP A 125 10.34 14.79 -13.07
N ARG A 126 10.31 13.49 -12.76
CA ARG A 126 10.76 12.43 -13.69
C ARG A 126 9.81 12.21 -14.86
N TYR A 127 8.50 12.37 -14.65
CA TYR A 127 7.48 12.07 -15.66
C TYR A 127 6.60 13.27 -16.05
N GLY A 128 6.83 14.46 -15.47
CA GLY A 128 6.08 15.70 -15.78
C GLY A 128 4.63 15.69 -15.28
N LEU A 129 4.39 15.13 -14.10
CA LEU A 129 3.05 14.90 -13.50
C LEU A 129 2.60 15.97 -12.50
#